data_AF-A0A9Q7XHS3-F1
#
_entry.id   AF-A0A9Q7XHS3-F1
#
_cell.length_a   1.000
_cell.length_b   1.000
_cell.length_c   1.000
_cell.angle_alpha   90.00
_cell.angle_beta   90.00
_cell.angle_gamma   90.00
#
_symmetry.space_group_name_H-M   'P 1'
#
loop_
_entity.id
_entity.type
_entity.pdbx_description
1 polymer ?
#
loop_
_entity_poly.entity_id
_entity_poly.type
_entity_poly.pdbx_seq_one_letter_code
_entity_poly.pdbx_strand_id
1 'polypeptide(L)'
;MAGESNHQASTSKAARRTKGGKRGKTTQRVQIDEEVTDDNKAEEESDSDDDDDWYDYRTLAKILETVPKLTSRNYYSWCTLIKANLRVVPHATRHLEGKYNRSHPKWNRTFDNALVGVLRSTLDTEGEHNVLHLLLDISKNHLTFHQAWKKIERSLTSEVARTSRRIALLAQLNEAKMFHADAHKLIQEIRAMQTETSLLGAPFSDDVLYAVLQRCTIRHPVYKETVATVHQVSFDALATALTMRQSAMESVPGQKVDPRQASARTAGTNEEQAVRGRAPESWVWW
;
A
#
# COMPACT_ATOMS: atom_id res chain seq x y z
N MET A 1 -39.23 35.03 39.94
CA MET A 1 -38.34 35.99 40.60
C MET A 1 -36.94 35.38 40.66
N ALA A 2 -35.91 36.22 40.49
CA ALA A 2 -34.47 35.93 40.39
C ALA A 2 -34.04 35.20 39.10
N GLY A 3 -33.03 35.62 38.34
CA GLY A 3 -32.10 36.74 38.46
C GLY A 3 -31.12 36.66 37.28
N GLU A 4 -30.77 37.81 36.73
CA GLU A 4 -29.93 38.00 35.54
C GLU A 4 -28.47 37.61 35.76
N SER A 5 -27.76 37.21 34.70
CA SER A 5 -26.41 37.74 34.45
C SER A 5 -25.99 37.55 32.99
N ASN A 6 -25.69 38.69 32.36
CA ASN A 6 -24.98 38.84 31.10
C ASN A 6 -23.49 38.61 31.31
N HIS A 7 -22.80 38.02 30.32
CA HIS A 7 -21.42 38.42 30.03
C HIS A 7 -21.13 38.44 28.52
N GLN A 8 -20.47 39.55 28.17
CA GLN A 8 -20.13 40.07 26.86
C GLN A 8 -18.60 40.18 26.83
N ALA A 9 -17.93 39.71 25.78
CA ALA A 9 -16.53 40.03 25.47
C ALA A 9 -16.29 39.72 23.98
N SER A 10 -16.29 40.72 23.09
CA SER A 10 -15.17 41.61 22.72
C SER A 10 -14.17 40.99 21.74
N THR A 11 -14.30 41.50 20.51
CA THR A 11 -13.33 41.55 19.40
C THR A 11 -11.96 42.13 19.78
N SER A 12 -10.87 41.72 19.11
CA SER A 12 -10.09 42.58 18.19
C SER A 12 -8.72 42.05 17.72
N LYS A 13 -8.42 42.35 16.44
CA LYS A 13 -7.17 42.83 15.80
C LYS A 13 -5.82 42.05 15.80
N ALA A 14 -5.44 41.72 14.56
CA ALA A 14 -4.27 42.21 13.79
C ALA A 14 -2.82 41.77 14.11
N ALA A 15 -2.14 41.22 13.08
CA ALA A 15 -0.68 41.32 12.87
C ALA A 15 -0.40 41.29 11.35
N ARG A 16 -0.18 42.45 10.70
CA ARG A 16 1.08 43.13 10.40
C ARG A 16 2.09 42.35 9.53
N ARG A 17 2.18 42.83 8.28
CA ARG A 17 3.27 42.67 7.30
C ARG A 17 4.62 43.15 7.86
N THR A 18 5.70 42.48 7.47
CA THR A 18 7.03 43.09 7.36
C THR A 18 7.69 42.70 6.03
N LYS A 19 8.35 43.70 5.44
CA LYS A 19 8.97 43.79 4.12
C LYS A 19 10.37 44.34 4.38
N GLY A 20 11.40 43.76 3.78
CA GLY A 20 12.79 44.26 3.83
C GLY A 20 13.77 43.08 3.91
N GLY A 21 14.92 43.05 3.25
CA GLY A 21 15.63 44.11 2.53
C GLY A 21 16.77 43.54 1.70
N LYS A 22 17.51 44.48 1.11
CA LYS A 22 18.36 44.44 -0.08
C LYS A 22 19.85 44.31 0.29
N ARG A 23 20.68 44.00 -0.72
CA ARG A 23 22.16 44.12 -0.82
C ARG A 23 22.95 42.97 -0.19
N GLY A 24 23.95 42.33 -0.82
CA GLY A 24 24.73 42.61 -2.03
C GLY A 24 26.22 42.59 -1.68
N LYS A 25 27.07 41.85 -2.41
CA LYS A 25 28.45 42.24 -2.77
C LYS A 25 29.18 41.18 -3.60
N THR A 26 29.85 41.73 -4.59
CA THR A 26 30.79 41.22 -5.61
C THR A 26 32.13 40.76 -5.01
N THR A 27 32.97 40.16 -5.88
CA THR A 27 34.46 40.00 -5.86
C THR A 27 34.85 38.53 -5.60
N GLN A 28 35.70 37.84 -6.38
CA GLN A 28 36.81 38.24 -7.24
C GLN A 28 37.06 37.15 -8.29
N ARG A 29 37.45 37.55 -9.51
CA ARG A 29 37.92 36.69 -10.59
C ARG A 29 39.45 36.67 -10.47
N VAL A 30 40.05 35.50 -10.23
CA VAL A 30 41.50 35.29 -10.33
C VAL A 30 41.75 34.57 -11.65
N GLN A 31 42.46 35.24 -12.54
CA GLN A 31 43.10 34.63 -13.71
C GLN A 31 44.37 33.93 -13.22
N ILE A 32 44.55 32.68 -13.62
CA ILE A 32 45.83 31.98 -13.60
C ILE A 32 46.09 31.59 -15.05
N ASP A 33 47.19 32.10 -15.58
CA ASP A 33 47.84 31.68 -16.81
C ASP A 33 48.51 30.32 -16.56
N GLU A 34 48.09 29.31 -17.32
CA GLU A 34 48.72 28.00 -17.55
C GLU A 34 48.07 27.53 -18.86
N GLU A 35 48.70 26.90 -19.84
CA GLU A 35 50.06 26.46 -20.13
C GLU A 35 49.96 26.02 -21.61
N VAL A 36 50.98 26.28 -22.41
CA VAL A 36 51.04 25.87 -23.82
C VAL A 36 50.95 24.33 -23.86
N THR A 37 49.85 23.80 -24.43
CA THR A 37 49.68 22.34 -24.59
C THR A 37 49.80 21.97 -26.06
N ASP A 38 50.67 21.00 -26.25
CA ASP A 38 51.21 20.37 -27.44
C ASP A 38 50.13 19.73 -28.34
N ASP A 39 50.31 19.89 -29.64
CA ASP A 39 49.47 19.32 -30.71
C ASP A 39 49.71 17.81 -30.83
N ASN A 40 49.06 17.00 -29.99
CA ASN A 40 48.92 15.58 -30.23
C ASN A 40 47.54 15.26 -30.80
N LYS A 41 47.51 15.28 -32.13
CA LYS A 41 46.45 14.78 -33.00
C LYS A 41 46.34 13.25 -32.82
N ALA A 42 45.63 12.83 -31.78
CA ALA A 42 45.18 11.46 -31.64
C ALA A 42 44.06 11.23 -32.67
N GLU A 43 44.29 10.29 -33.58
CA GLU A 43 43.25 9.76 -34.46
C GLU A 43 42.25 9.02 -33.58
N GLU A 44 41.13 9.69 -33.26
CA GLU A 44 39.94 9.03 -32.75
C GLU A 44 39.37 8.19 -33.89
N GLU A 45 39.73 6.91 -33.91
CA GLU A 45 38.94 5.87 -34.57
C GLU A 45 37.56 5.85 -33.90
N SER A 46 36.66 6.68 -34.42
CA SER A 46 35.26 6.76 -34.04
C SER A 46 34.53 5.53 -34.59
N ASP A 47 34.75 4.38 -33.97
CA ASP A 47 33.84 3.24 -33.99
C ASP A 47 32.59 3.63 -33.17
N SER A 48 31.72 4.44 -33.77
CA SER A 48 30.42 4.77 -33.18
C SER A 48 29.28 4.31 -34.08
N ASP A 49 29.31 3.03 -34.44
CA ASP A 49 28.13 2.26 -34.85
C ASP A 49 27.42 1.69 -33.59
N ASP A 50 27.34 2.49 -32.52
CA ASP A 50 26.36 2.26 -31.45
C ASP A 50 25.03 2.80 -32.00
N ASP A 51 24.44 2.05 -32.93
CA ASP A 51 23.02 2.14 -33.24
C ASP A 51 22.27 1.85 -31.94
N ASP A 52 22.11 2.89 -31.11
CA ASP A 52 21.32 2.88 -29.90
C ASP A 52 19.86 2.62 -30.34
N ASP A 53 19.52 1.35 -30.54
CA ASP A 53 18.18 0.86 -30.85
C ASP A 53 17.31 1.11 -29.61
N TRP A 54 16.83 2.35 -29.51
CA TRP A 54 15.93 2.76 -28.45
C TRP A 54 14.64 1.97 -28.57
N TYR A 55 14.21 1.38 -27.46
CA TYR A 55 12.97 0.63 -27.41
C TYR A 55 11.79 1.58 -27.68
N ASP A 56 10.99 1.24 -28.70
CA ASP A 56 9.77 1.97 -29.00
C ASP A 56 8.65 1.68 -27.98
N TYR A 57 7.55 2.44 -28.09
CA TYR A 57 6.40 2.26 -27.21
C TYR A 57 5.85 0.82 -27.25
N ARG A 58 5.78 0.21 -28.43
CA ARG A 58 5.16 -1.12 -28.61
C ARG A 58 5.98 -2.20 -27.89
N THR A 59 7.29 -2.12 -27.99
CA THR A 59 8.21 -3.07 -27.33
C THR A 59 8.17 -2.89 -25.82
N LEU A 60 8.21 -1.65 -25.33
CA LEU A 60 8.06 -1.35 -23.90
C LEU A 60 6.70 -1.81 -23.35
N ALA A 61 5.62 -1.61 -24.09
CA ALA A 61 4.28 -2.04 -23.70
C ALA A 61 4.20 -3.57 -23.57
N LYS A 62 4.83 -4.30 -24.49
CA LYS A 62 4.91 -5.77 -24.42
C LYS A 62 5.71 -6.25 -23.21
N ILE A 63 6.82 -5.57 -22.87
CA ILE A 63 7.61 -5.89 -21.67
C ILE A 63 6.77 -5.69 -20.39
N LEU A 64 5.92 -4.66 -20.35
CA LEU A 64 5.09 -4.34 -19.19
C LEU A 64 3.69 -4.96 -19.23
N GLU A 65 3.37 -5.80 -20.22
CA GLU A 65 2.05 -6.42 -20.39
C GLU A 65 1.66 -7.31 -19.20
N THR A 66 2.65 -7.96 -18.59
CA THR A 66 2.45 -8.84 -17.42
C THR A 66 2.31 -8.08 -16.11
N VAL A 67 2.58 -6.77 -16.10
CA VAL A 67 2.47 -5.97 -14.89
C VAL A 67 0.98 -5.69 -14.61
N PRO A 68 0.46 -6.05 -13.42
CA PRO A 68 -0.93 -5.77 -13.08
C PRO A 68 -1.19 -4.27 -13.13
N LYS A 69 -2.44 -3.86 -13.40
CA LYS A 69 -2.79 -2.44 -13.38
C LYS A 69 -2.58 -1.84 -11.99
N LEU A 70 -2.03 -0.63 -11.94
CA LEU A 70 -1.78 0.09 -10.69
C LEU A 70 -3.12 0.52 -10.09
N THR A 71 -3.35 0.08 -8.86
CA THR A 71 -4.43 0.53 -7.98
C THR A 71 -3.82 1.17 -6.73
N SER A 72 -4.64 1.85 -5.94
CA SER A 72 -4.19 2.35 -4.63
C SER A 72 -3.77 1.24 -3.66
N ARG A 73 -4.20 -0.01 -3.88
CA ARG A 73 -3.92 -1.17 -3.01
C ARG A 73 -2.63 -1.92 -3.37
N ASN A 74 -2.21 -1.91 -4.63
CA ASN A 74 -1.09 -2.74 -5.08
C ASN A 74 0.19 -1.95 -5.41
N TYR A 75 0.26 -0.66 -5.07
CA TYR A 75 1.38 0.24 -5.43
C TYR A 75 2.77 -0.35 -5.20
N TYR A 76 3.03 -0.96 -4.03
CA TYR A 76 4.37 -1.48 -3.72
C TYR A 76 4.74 -2.72 -4.55
N SER A 77 3.78 -3.63 -4.76
CA SER A 77 3.95 -4.80 -5.62
C SER A 77 4.17 -4.35 -7.07
N TRP A 78 3.30 -3.46 -7.55
CA TRP A 78 3.41 -2.84 -8.87
C TRP A 78 4.76 -2.14 -9.08
N CYS A 79 5.21 -1.34 -8.11
CA CYS A 79 6.49 -0.62 -8.16
C CYS A 79 7.68 -1.58 -8.29
N THR A 80 7.64 -2.70 -7.56
CA THR A 80 8.65 -3.75 -7.62
C THR A 80 8.69 -4.39 -9.01
N LEU A 81 7.53 -4.74 -9.56
CA LEU A 81 7.40 -5.37 -10.88
C LEU A 81 7.81 -4.44 -12.03
N ILE A 82 7.42 -3.17 -11.99
CA ILE A 82 7.86 -2.17 -12.98
C ILE A 82 9.39 -2.07 -12.97
N LYS A 83 10.00 -1.90 -11.79
CA LYS A 83 11.46 -1.81 -11.67
C LYS A 83 12.17 -3.05 -12.16
N ALA A 84 11.65 -4.24 -11.84
CA ALA A 84 12.23 -5.50 -12.29
C ALA A 84 12.23 -5.62 -13.82
N ASN A 85 11.11 -5.29 -14.47
CA ASN A 85 10.99 -5.33 -15.92
C ASN A 85 11.83 -4.23 -16.59
N LEU A 86 11.88 -3.01 -16.05
CA LEU A 86 12.70 -1.93 -16.63
C LEU A 86 14.21 -2.14 -16.49
N ARG A 87 14.67 -3.12 -15.70
CA ARG A 87 16.09 -3.50 -15.65
C ARG A 87 16.56 -4.18 -16.94
N VAL A 88 15.65 -4.83 -17.68
CA VAL A 88 16.00 -5.47 -18.95
C VAL A 88 16.04 -4.50 -20.12
N VAL A 89 15.59 -3.26 -19.91
CA VAL A 89 15.59 -2.20 -20.92
C VAL A 89 16.80 -1.29 -20.68
N PRO A 90 17.75 -1.22 -21.63
CA PRO A 90 18.87 -0.28 -21.57
C PRO A 90 18.39 1.14 -21.26
N HIS A 91 19.15 1.84 -20.42
CA HIS A 91 18.90 3.23 -20.01
C HIS A 91 17.59 3.54 -19.28
N ALA A 92 16.55 2.70 -19.32
CA ALA A 92 15.26 2.96 -18.68
C ALA A 92 15.39 3.21 -17.17
N THR A 93 16.25 2.44 -16.50
CA THR A 93 16.53 2.65 -15.07
C THR A 93 17.20 4.02 -14.82
N ARG A 94 18.05 4.52 -15.73
CA ARG A 94 18.66 5.85 -15.62
C ARG A 94 17.64 6.98 -15.83
N HIS A 95 16.69 6.80 -16.74
CA HIS A 95 15.54 7.71 -16.88
C HIS A 95 14.64 7.67 -15.64
N LEU A 96 14.34 6.48 -15.09
CA LEU A 96 13.54 6.31 -13.88
C LEU A 96 14.15 7.05 -12.68
N GLU A 97 15.46 6.93 -12.51
CA GLU A 97 16.23 7.57 -11.45
C GLU A 97 16.41 9.08 -11.66
N GLY A 98 16.11 9.59 -12.86
CA GLY A 98 16.32 10.99 -13.22
C GLY A 98 17.78 11.36 -13.49
N LYS A 99 18.66 10.36 -13.62
CA LYS A 99 20.07 10.57 -13.99
C LYS A 99 20.21 11.09 -15.42
N TYR A 100 19.35 10.61 -16.32
CA TYR A 100 19.21 11.18 -17.65
C TYR A 100 18.08 12.21 -17.62
N ASN A 101 18.48 13.47 -17.48
CA ASN A 101 17.58 14.62 -17.56
C ASN A 101 17.73 15.32 -18.93
N ARG A 102 16.91 16.34 -19.20
CA ARG A 102 16.90 17.03 -20.51
C ARG A 102 18.24 17.62 -20.97
N SER A 103 19.19 17.83 -20.06
CA SER A 103 20.54 18.32 -20.38
C SER A 103 21.58 17.23 -20.55
N HIS A 104 21.24 15.97 -20.26
CA HIS A 104 22.18 14.86 -20.34
C HIS A 104 22.33 14.40 -21.81
N PRO A 105 23.54 14.14 -22.32
CA PRO A 105 23.75 13.78 -23.74
C PRO A 105 23.03 12.48 -24.13
N LYS A 106 22.99 11.50 -23.23
CA LYS A 106 22.24 10.24 -23.41
C LYS A 106 20.73 10.35 -23.14
N TRP A 107 20.19 11.55 -22.95
CA TRP A 107 18.74 11.72 -22.76
C TRP A 107 18.04 11.76 -24.11
N ASN A 108 17.15 10.79 -24.33
CA ASN A 108 16.34 10.71 -25.53
C ASN A 108 14.88 11.08 -25.23
N ARG A 109 14.38 12.15 -25.85
CA ARG A 109 12.99 12.63 -25.67
C ARG A 109 11.94 11.61 -26.10
N THR A 110 12.16 10.94 -27.23
CA THR A 110 11.23 9.97 -27.80
C THR A 110 11.09 8.76 -26.88
N PHE A 111 12.23 8.25 -26.41
CA PHE A 111 12.28 7.15 -25.44
C PHE A 111 11.63 7.54 -24.10
N ASP A 112 11.93 8.73 -23.57
CA ASP A 112 11.32 9.23 -22.33
C ASP A 112 9.79 9.34 -22.45
N ASN A 113 9.28 9.84 -23.58
CA ASN A 113 7.85 9.90 -23.87
C ASN A 113 7.23 8.49 -23.99
N ALA A 114 7.93 7.54 -24.61
CA ALA A 114 7.48 6.15 -24.71
C ALA A 114 7.34 5.52 -23.32
N LEU A 115 8.34 5.70 -22.44
CA LEU A 115 8.30 5.27 -21.05
C LEU A 115 7.12 5.89 -20.28
N VAL A 116 6.87 7.20 -20.44
CA VAL A 116 5.69 7.87 -19.85
C VAL A 116 4.39 7.27 -20.39
N GLY A 117 4.32 7.02 -21.69
CA GLY A 117 3.16 6.41 -22.34
C GLY A 117 2.84 5.03 -21.77
N VAL A 118 3.84 4.17 -21.66
CA VAL A 118 3.63 2.82 -21.13
C VAL A 118 3.31 2.89 -19.63
N LEU A 119 3.98 3.74 -18.87
CA LEU A 119 3.64 3.99 -17.46
C LEU A 119 2.15 4.33 -17.29
N ARG A 120 1.63 5.26 -18.10
CA ARG A 120 0.20 5.62 -18.11
C ARG A 120 -0.69 4.43 -18.45
N SER A 121 -0.28 3.59 -19.40
CA SER A 121 -1.05 2.40 -19.78
C SER A 121 -1.15 1.37 -18.65
N THR A 122 -0.24 1.38 -17.68
CA THR A 122 -0.31 0.48 -16.52
C THR A 122 -1.21 1.01 -15.41
N LEU A 123 -1.77 2.21 -15.51
CA LEU A 123 -2.67 2.76 -14.49
C LEU A 123 -4.06 2.14 -14.61
N ASP A 124 -4.64 1.71 -13.49
CA ASP A 124 -6.04 1.30 -13.47
C ASP A 124 -6.93 2.54 -13.45
N THR A 125 -7.79 2.66 -14.45
CA THR A 125 -8.77 3.74 -14.59
C THR A 125 -10.19 3.29 -14.27
N GLU A 126 -10.37 2.00 -13.96
CA GLU A 126 -11.66 1.37 -13.76
C GLU A 126 -11.69 0.67 -12.39
N GLY A 127 -12.86 0.53 -11.77
CA GLY A 127 -13.01 -0.16 -10.48
C GLY A 127 -12.82 0.70 -9.23
N GLU A 128 -13.03 0.07 -8.06
CA GLU A 128 -13.16 0.74 -6.75
C GLU A 128 -11.86 1.42 -6.26
N HIS A 129 -10.71 0.91 -6.69
CA HIS A 129 -9.38 1.40 -6.25
C HIS A 129 -8.56 1.99 -7.39
N ASN A 130 -9.25 2.45 -8.43
CA ASN A 130 -8.63 3.09 -9.58
C ASN A 130 -7.81 4.32 -9.16
N VAL A 131 -6.85 4.66 -10.00
CA VAL A 131 -5.95 5.81 -9.83
C VAL A 131 -6.14 6.84 -10.94
N LEU A 132 -7.37 6.98 -11.46
CA LEU A 132 -7.71 7.90 -12.55
C LEU A 132 -7.25 9.33 -12.28
N HIS A 133 -7.35 9.78 -11.03
CA HIS A 133 -6.85 11.09 -10.62
C HIS A 133 -5.35 11.28 -10.92
N LEU A 134 -4.52 10.24 -10.79
CA LEU A 134 -3.09 10.28 -11.14
C LEU A 134 -2.90 10.41 -12.64
N LEU A 135 -3.69 9.69 -13.45
CA LEU A 135 -3.62 9.80 -14.91
C LEU A 135 -3.89 11.23 -15.36
N LEU A 136 -4.95 11.85 -14.84
CA LEU A 136 -5.27 13.26 -15.12
C LEU A 136 -4.11 14.17 -14.71
N ASP A 137 -3.54 13.94 -13.54
CA ASP A 137 -2.47 14.75 -12.99
C ASP A 137 -1.12 14.62 -13.70
N ILE A 138 -0.84 13.45 -14.27
CA ILE A 138 0.34 13.19 -15.11
C ILE A 138 0.10 13.69 -16.54
N SER A 139 -1.15 13.74 -17.00
CA SER A 139 -1.51 14.17 -18.35
C SER A 139 -1.56 15.70 -18.51
N LYS A 140 -1.90 16.43 -17.45
CA LYS A 140 -1.94 17.91 -17.45
C LYS A 140 -0.58 18.56 -17.75
N ASN A 141 0.52 17.87 -17.47
CA ASN A 141 1.87 18.41 -17.60
C ASN A 141 2.71 17.55 -18.56
N HIS A 142 3.57 18.18 -19.36
CA HIS A 142 4.60 17.47 -20.12
C HIS A 142 5.73 17.02 -19.19
N LEU A 143 5.43 16.05 -18.34
CA LEU A 143 6.36 15.45 -17.37
C LEU A 143 7.34 14.52 -18.08
N THR A 144 8.59 14.51 -17.61
CA THR A 144 9.52 13.43 -17.94
C THR A 144 9.13 12.13 -17.25
N PHE A 145 9.69 11.00 -17.66
CA PHE A 145 9.45 9.71 -17.02
C PHE A 145 9.73 9.73 -15.51
N HIS A 146 10.89 10.27 -15.11
CA HIS A 146 11.22 10.47 -13.70
C HIS A 146 10.18 11.29 -12.93
N GLN A 147 9.71 12.39 -13.52
CA GLN A 147 8.76 13.28 -12.87
C GLN A 147 7.38 12.63 -12.72
N ALA A 148 6.93 11.91 -13.75
CA ALA A 148 5.70 11.12 -13.69
C ALA A 148 5.79 10.06 -12.58
N TRP A 149 6.89 9.30 -12.54
CA TRP A 149 7.17 8.32 -11.51
C TRP A 149 7.14 8.93 -10.10
N LYS A 150 7.89 10.01 -9.86
CA LYS A 150 7.93 10.72 -8.58
C LYS A 150 6.58 11.31 -8.17
N LYS A 151 5.71 11.61 -9.13
CA LYS A 151 4.36 12.10 -8.86
C LYS A 151 3.47 10.95 -8.37
N ILE A 152 3.50 9.80 -9.05
CA ILE A 152 2.81 8.58 -8.59
C ILE A 152 3.26 8.20 -7.18
N GLU A 153 4.58 8.13 -6.98
CA GLU A 153 5.19 7.80 -5.70
C GLU A 153 4.67 8.73 -4.61
N ARG A 154 4.82 10.05 -4.75
CA ARG A 154 4.36 11.00 -3.72
C ARG A 154 2.86 10.91 -3.44
N SER A 155 2.03 10.76 -4.47
CA SER A 155 0.58 10.67 -4.27
C SER A 155 0.18 9.42 -3.50
N LEU A 156 0.78 8.28 -3.82
CA LEU A 156 0.43 6.98 -3.22
C LEU A 156 1.20 6.67 -1.93
N THR A 157 2.34 7.31 -1.70
CA THR A 157 3.14 7.15 -0.47
C THR A 157 3.06 8.33 0.48
N SER A 158 2.21 9.32 0.21
CA SER A 158 2.02 10.44 1.14
C SER A 158 1.67 9.91 2.54
N GLU A 159 2.20 10.55 3.57
CA GLU A 159 1.96 10.11 4.96
C GLU A 159 0.47 10.07 5.28
N VAL A 160 -0.28 11.04 4.77
CA VAL A 160 -1.74 11.07 4.87
C VAL A 160 -2.36 9.85 4.22
N ALA A 161 -2.02 9.52 2.96
CA ALA A 161 -2.56 8.34 2.28
C ALA A 161 -2.17 7.03 2.98
N ARG A 162 -0.92 6.91 3.44
CA ARG A 162 -0.45 5.74 4.21
C ARG A 162 -1.23 5.60 5.52
N THR A 163 -1.44 6.69 6.24
CA THR A 163 -2.19 6.70 7.50
C THR A 163 -3.65 6.35 7.26
N SER A 164 -4.30 6.95 6.28
CA SER A 164 -5.67 6.62 5.89
C SER A 164 -5.81 5.15 5.49
N ARG A 165 -4.88 4.60 4.71
CA ARG A 165 -4.90 3.19 4.31
C ARG A 165 -4.69 2.26 5.50
N ARG A 166 -3.78 2.59 6.42
CA ARG A 166 -3.58 1.83 7.67
C ARG A 166 -4.84 1.80 8.53
N ILE A 167 -5.53 2.92 8.68
CA ILE A 167 -6.82 2.99 9.41
C ILE A 167 -7.86 2.09 8.74
N ALA A 168 -7.95 2.12 7.41
CA ALA A 168 -8.87 1.25 6.67
C ALA A 168 -8.51 -0.24 6.84
N LEU A 169 -7.24 -0.61 6.78
CA LEU A 169 -6.79 -1.99 7.02
C LEU A 169 -7.05 -2.44 8.46
N LEU A 170 -6.88 -1.55 9.45
CA LEU A 170 -7.22 -1.86 10.83
C LEU A 170 -8.72 -2.10 11.01
N ALA A 171 -9.57 -1.31 10.35
CA ALA A 171 -11.01 -1.53 10.33
C ALA A 171 -11.37 -2.88 9.68
N GLN A 172 -10.79 -3.20 8.52
CA GLN A 172 -10.98 -4.49 7.84
C GLN A 172 -10.53 -5.67 8.71
N LEU A 173 -9.36 -5.56 9.34
CA LEU A 173 -8.85 -6.58 10.27
C LEU A 173 -9.80 -6.77 11.46
N ASN A 174 -10.37 -5.68 11.99
CA ASN A 174 -11.37 -5.73 13.06
C ASN A 174 -12.73 -6.31 12.61
N GLU A 175 -13.03 -6.31 11.31
CA GLU A 175 -14.24 -6.90 10.72
C GLU A 175 -14.02 -8.32 10.15
N ALA A 176 -12.77 -8.79 10.12
CA ALA A 176 -12.42 -10.11 9.63
C ALA A 176 -13.25 -11.18 10.36
N LYS A 177 -13.76 -12.13 9.59
CA LYS A 177 -14.60 -13.22 10.08
C LYS A 177 -14.34 -14.50 9.29
N MET A 178 -14.46 -15.63 9.96
CA MET A 178 -14.31 -16.93 9.34
C MET A 178 -15.60 -17.30 8.58
N PHE A 179 -15.48 -17.64 7.30
CA PHE A 179 -16.59 -18.12 6.48
C PHE A 179 -16.46 -19.62 6.24
N HIS A 180 -17.58 -20.34 6.25
CA HIS A 180 -17.64 -21.78 5.93
C HIS A 180 -16.69 -22.66 6.76
N ALA A 181 -16.37 -22.23 7.99
CA ALA A 181 -15.37 -22.90 8.83
C ALA A 181 -13.98 -23.04 8.18
N ASP A 182 -13.65 -22.20 7.20
CA ASP A 182 -12.38 -22.23 6.47
C ASP A 182 -11.33 -21.35 7.17
N ALA A 183 -10.51 -21.99 8.01
CA ALA A 183 -9.43 -21.31 8.72
C ALA A 183 -8.27 -20.95 7.78
N HIS A 184 -7.98 -21.75 6.75
CA HIS A 184 -6.96 -21.43 5.76
C HIS A 184 -7.23 -20.09 5.09
N LYS A 185 -8.47 -19.88 4.62
CA LYS A 185 -8.86 -18.62 3.97
C LYS A 185 -8.74 -17.42 4.91
N LEU A 186 -9.20 -17.54 6.16
CA LEU A 186 -9.07 -16.49 7.16
C LEU A 186 -7.60 -16.13 7.44
N ILE A 187 -6.74 -17.15 7.62
CA ILE A 187 -5.31 -16.96 7.88
C ILE A 187 -4.63 -16.26 6.69
N GLN A 188 -4.97 -16.67 5.46
CA GLN A 188 -4.46 -16.02 4.24
C GLN A 188 -4.87 -14.55 4.15
N GLU A 189 -6.13 -14.23 4.48
CA GLU A 189 -6.62 -12.85 4.48
C GLU A 189 -5.89 -11.97 5.52
N ILE A 190 -5.70 -12.49 6.74
CA ILE A 190 -4.96 -11.78 7.80
C ILE A 190 -3.48 -11.57 7.38
N ARG A 191 -2.83 -12.60 6.81
CA ARG A 191 -1.44 -12.50 6.31
C ARG A 191 -1.32 -11.50 5.15
N ALA A 192 -2.31 -11.40 4.28
CA ALA A 192 -2.34 -10.41 3.22
C ALA A 192 -2.38 -8.98 3.79
N MET A 193 -3.21 -8.73 4.80
CA MET A 193 -3.27 -7.44 5.50
C MET A 193 -1.96 -7.13 6.26
N GLN A 194 -1.34 -8.11 6.90
CA GLN A 194 -0.02 -7.97 7.56
C GLN A 194 1.08 -7.61 6.54
N THR A 195 1.08 -8.27 5.39
CA THR A 195 2.02 -7.97 4.31
C THR A 195 1.83 -6.54 3.79
N GLU A 196 0.58 -6.12 3.59
CA GLU A 196 0.28 -4.77 3.12
C GLU A 196 0.69 -3.70 4.15
N THR A 197 0.44 -3.92 5.44
CA THR A 197 0.86 -2.99 6.50
C THR A 197 2.38 -2.92 6.69
N SER A 198 3.08 -4.04 6.49
CA SER A 198 4.55 -4.09 6.41
C SER A 198 5.08 -3.21 5.29
N LEU A 199 4.48 -3.29 4.09
CA LEU A 199 4.85 -2.46 2.94
C LEU A 199 4.54 -0.97 3.19
N LEU A 200 3.48 -0.69 3.95
CA LEU A 200 3.19 0.64 4.45
C LEU A 200 4.12 1.08 5.58
N GLY A 201 5.13 0.31 5.99
CA GLY A 201 6.14 0.65 6.99
C GLY A 201 5.66 0.75 8.43
N ALA A 202 4.53 0.12 8.76
CA ALA A 202 4.12 -0.13 10.15
C ALA A 202 3.33 -1.45 10.17
N PRO A 203 4.03 -2.59 10.25
CA PRO A 203 3.36 -3.87 10.36
C PRO A 203 2.47 -3.91 11.61
N PHE A 204 1.37 -4.64 11.53
CA PHE A 204 0.60 -4.98 12.74
C PHE A 204 1.47 -5.78 13.71
N SER A 205 1.30 -5.53 15.01
CA SER A 205 1.96 -6.34 16.04
C SER A 205 1.38 -7.75 16.05
N ASP A 206 2.19 -8.71 16.47
CA ASP A 206 1.79 -10.10 16.55
C ASP A 206 0.57 -10.29 17.47
N ASP A 207 0.53 -9.58 18.60
CA ASP A 207 -0.61 -9.57 19.53
C ASP A 207 -1.93 -9.17 18.88
N VAL A 208 -1.91 -8.17 17.98
CA VAL A 208 -3.11 -7.71 17.27
C VAL A 208 -3.60 -8.79 16.30
N LEU A 209 -2.68 -9.41 15.56
CA LEU A 209 -3.00 -10.48 14.62
C LEU A 209 -3.52 -11.72 15.36
N TYR A 210 -2.87 -12.10 16.47
CA TYR A 210 -3.28 -13.18 17.35
C TYR A 210 -4.69 -12.92 17.91
N ALA A 211 -4.95 -11.75 18.48
CA ALA A 211 -6.24 -11.41 19.07
C ALA A 211 -7.38 -11.49 18.04
N VAL A 212 -7.14 -11.04 16.80
CA VAL A 212 -8.11 -11.11 15.71
C VAL A 212 -8.39 -12.56 15.32
N LEU A 213 -7.36 -13.37 15.11
CA LEU A 213 -7.50 -14.78 14.75
C LEU A 213 -8.20 -15.57 15.86
N GLN A 214 -7.82 -15.33 17.12
CA GLN A 214 -8.44 -15.92 18.30
C GLN A 214 -9.93 -15.55 18.38
N ARG A 215 -10.27 -14.27 18.27
CA ARG A 215 -11.66 -13.80 18.32
C ARG A 215 -12.54 -14.44 17.24
N CYS A 216 -12.01 -14.64 16.04
CA CYS A 216 -12.73 -15.27 14.93
C CYS A 216 -12.99 -16.77 15.14
N THR A 217 -12.17 -17.45 15.94
CA THR A 217 -12.13 -18.92 16.02
C THR A 217 -12.60 -19.46 17.36
N ILE A 218 -12.46 -18.70 18.46
CA ILE A 218 -12.80 -19.14 19.82
C ILE A 218 -14.28 -19.47 20.01
N ARG A 219 -15.17 -18.83 19.24
CA ARG A 219 -16.62 -19.11 19.26
C ARG A 219 -17.02 -20.22 18.30
N HIS A 220 -16.10 -20.72 17.48
CA HIS A 220 -16.41 -21.72 16.47
C HIS A 220 -16.34 -23.12 17.07
N PRO A 221 -17.39 -23.96 16.95
CA PRO A 221 -17.46 -25.25 17.65
C PRO A 221 -16.33 -26.21 17.27
N VAL A 222 -15.83 -26.10 16.04
CA VAL A 222 -14.73 -26.93 15.52
C VAL A 222 -13.36 -26.55 16.11
N TYR A 223 -13.14 -25.25 16.35
CA TYR A 223 -11.81 -24.71 16.62
C TYR A 223 -11.63 -24.24 18.08
N LYS A 224 -12.71 -24.09 18.85
CA LYS A 224 -12.67 -23.59 20.24
C LYS A 224 -11.68 -24.34 21.13
N GLU A 225 -11.59 -25.67 20.98
CA GLU A 225 -10.70 -26.51 21.79
C GLU A 225 -9.24 -26.29 21.39
N THR A 226 -8.96 -26.26 20.08
CA THR A 226 -7.63 -25.93 19.57
C THR A 226 -7.17 -24.58 20.10
N VAL A 227 -8.02 -23.55 20.02
CA VAL A 227 -7.72 -22.21 20.55
C VAL A 227 -7.43 -22.23 22.06
N ALA A 228 -8.20 -23.00 22.85
CA ALA A 228 -7.98 -23.10 24.29
C ALA A 228 -6.69 -23.84 24.67
N THR A 229 -6.21 -24.76 23.82
CA THR A 229 -5.00 -25.56 24.07
C THR A 229 -3.70 -24.91 23.63
N VAL A 230 -3.74 -23.90 22.75
CA VAL A 230 -2.54 -23.19 22.30
C VAL A 230 -2.13 -22.19 23.37
N HIS A 231 -1.09 -22.54 24.13
CA HIS A 231 -0.56 -21.69 25.22
C HIS A 231 0.40 -20.60 24.71
N GLN A 232 0.89 -20.73 23.47
CA GLN A 232 1.76 -19.74 22.84
C GLN A 232 0.91 -18.62 22.25
N VAL A 233 1.05 -17.42 22.82
CA VAL A 233 0.39 -16.20 22.34
C VAL A 233 1.17 -15.66 21.15
N SER A 234 1.13 -16.39 20.03
CA SER A 234 1.64 -15.87 18.76
C SER A 234 0.72 -16.20 17.60
N PHE A 235 0.67 -15.31 16.61
CA PHE A 235 -0.17 -15.51 15.43
C PHE A 235 0.20 -16.79 14.69
N ASP A 236 1.49 -17.03 14.46
CA ASP A 236 1.95 -18.20 13.70
C ASP A 236 1.71 -19.53 14.43
N ALA A 237 1.85 -19.57 15.75
CA ALA A 237 1.53 -20.77 16.52
C ALA A 237 0.04 -21.12 16.41
N LEU A 238 -0.84 -20.13 16.56
CA LEU A 238 -2.28 -20.33 16.43
C LEU A 238 -2.69 -20.68 14.99
N ALA A 239 -2.12 -19.99 13.99
CA ALA A 239 -2.38 -20.26 12.57
C ALA A 239 -1.97 -21.70 12.19
N THR A 240 -0.82 -22.16 12.68
CA THR A 240 -0.33 -23.54 12.45
C THR A 240 -1.28 -24.56 13.08
N ALA A 241 -1.67 -24.36 14.34
CA ALA A 241 -2.57 -25.28 15.04
C ALA A 241 -3.95 -25.39 14.35
N LEU A 242 -4.50 -24.26 13.89
CA LEU A 242 -5.77 -24.23 13.16
C LEU A 242 -5.68 -24.92 11.79
N THR A 243 -4.59 -24.69 11.06
CA THR A 243 -4.29 -25.36 9.77
C THR A 243 -4.21 -26.88 9.95
N MET A 244 -3.50 -27.35 10.98
CA MET A 244 -3.42 -28.77 11.30
C MET A 244 -4.79 -29.34 11.66
N ARG A 245 -5.60 -28.61 12.43
CA ARG A 245 -6.95 -29.03 12.81
C ARG A 245 -7.87 -29.17 11.60
N GLN A 246 -7.87 -28.19 10.70
CA GLN A 246 -8.65 -28.22 9.46
C GLN A 246 -8.23 -29.41 8.59
N SER A 247 -6.92 -29.60 8.38
CA SER A 247 -6.38 -30.73 7.62
C SER A 247 -6.76 -32.09 8.22
N ALA A 248 -6.74 -32.21 9.55
CA ALA A 248 -7.15 -33.42 10.25
C ALA A 248 -8.64 -33.75 10.06
N MET A 249 -9.51 -32.74 9.89
CA MET A 249 -10.93 -32.96 9.60
C MET A 249 -11.17 -33.34 8.14
N GLU A 250 -10.45 -32.70 7.21
CA GLU A 250 -10.57 -32.95 5.78
C GLU A 250 -10.07 -34.35 5.39
N SER A 251 -9.17 -34.93 6.18
CA SER A 251 -8.57 -36.24 5.93
C SER A 251 -9.38 -37.44 6.44
N VAL A 252 -10.46 -37.25 7.21
CA VAL A 252 -11.29 -38.37 7.71
C VAL A 252 -12.28 -38.83 6.62
N PRO A 253 -12.08 -40.01 5.98
CA PRO A 253 -12.80 -40.39 4.75
C PRO A 253 -14.30 -40.68 4.94
N GLY A 254 -14.78 -40.82 6.19
CA GLY A 254 -16.16 -41.16 6.52
C GLY A 254 -17.05 -40.00 6.96
N GLN A 255 -16.49 -38.81 7.17
CA GLN A 255 -17.22 -37.60 7.60
C GLN A 255 -17.14 -36.53 6.50
N LYS A 256 -17.73 -36.78 5.34
CA LYS A 256 -18.17 -35.68 4.47
C LYS A 256 -19.36 -35.00 5.14
N VAL A 257 -19.08 -34.21 6.17
CA VAL A 257 -20.05 -33.26 6.70
C VAL A 257 -20.25 -32.24 5.59
N ASP A 258 -21.39 -32.31 4.92
CA ASP A 258 -21.81 -31.25 3.99
C ASP A 258 -21.75 -29.92 4.77
N PRO A 259 -20.90 -28.96 4.35
CA PRO A 259 -20.78 -27.68 5.03
C PRO A 259 -22.13 -26.96 5.21
N ARG A 260 -23.12 -27.28 4.35
CA ARG A 260 -24.49 -26.76 4.46
C ARG A 260 -25.29 -27.36 5.61
N GLN A 261 -24.99 -28.58 6.05
CA GLN A 261 -25.70 -29.22 7.17
C GLN A 261 -25.20 -28.75 8.54
N ALA A 262 -23.98 -28.21 8.63
CA ALA A 262 -23.45 -27.69 9.89
C ALA A 262 -24.24 -26.47 10.40
N SER A 263 -24.73 -25.60 9.50
CA SER A 263 -25.55 -24.44 9.87
C SER A 263 -26.96 -24.81 10.36
N ALA A 264 -27.51 -25.96 9.96
CA ALA A 264 -28.85 -26.39 10.37
C ALA A 264 -28.88 -26.93 11.81
N ARG A 265 -27.78 -27.50 12.31
CA ARG A 265 -27.72 -28.06 13.68
C ARG A 265 -27.67 -26.98 14.77
N THR A 266 -27.28 -25.75 14.45
CA THR A 266 -27.17 -24.66 15.44
C THR A 266 -28.50 -23.94 15.71
N ALA A 267 -29.51 -24.11 14.85
CA ALA A 267 -30.81 -23.44 14.99
C ALA A 267 -31.83 -24.23 15.84
N GLY A 268 -31.52 -25.47 16.25
CA GLY A 268 -32.51 -26.39 16.84
C GLY A 268 -32.52 -26.53 18.36
N THR A 269 -31.65 -25.85 19.13
CA THR A 269 -31.47 -26.15 20.57
C THR A 269 -31.76 -24.98 21.52
N ASN A 270 -32.67 -24.06 21.17
CA ASN A 270 -32.96 -22.91 22.02
C ASN A 270 -34.44 -22.72 22.43
N GLU A 271 -35.31 -23.72 22.24
CA GLU A 271 -36.74 -23.58 22.60
C GLU A 271 -37.17 -24.24 23.92
N GLU A 272 -36.28 -24.92 24.67
CA GLU A 272 -36.71 -25.74 25.81
C GLU A 272 -36.18 -25.32 27.20
N GLN A 273 -35.93 -24.02 27.42
CA GLN A 273 -35.67 -23.48 28.78
C GLN A 273 -36.47 -22.23 29.16
N ALA A 274 -37.58 -21.96 28.46
CA ALA A 274 -38.44 -20.80 28.75
C ALA A 274 -39.70 -21.15 29.57
N VAL A 275 -39.66 -22.11 30.51
CA VAL A 275 -40.75 -22.29 31.49
C VAL A 275 -40.21 -22.75 32.84
N ARG A 276 -39.81 -21.80 33.70
CA ARG A 276 -40.15 -21.73 35.14
C ARG A 276 -39.27 -20.71 35.85
N GLY A 277 -39.92 -19.80 36.57
CA GLY A 277 -39.25 -18.97 37.58
C GLY A 277 -39.56 -17.47 37.49
N ARG A 278 -40.84 -17.10 37.41
CA ARG A 278 -41.28 -15.74 37.74
C ARG A 278 -41.44 -15.66 39.26
N ALA A 279 -40.63 -14.85 39.94
CA ALA A 279 -40.91 -14.31 41.27
C ALA A 279 -40.39 -12.86 41.35
N PRO A 280 -41.05 -11.96 42.10
CA PRO A 280 -40.97 -10.52 41.88
C PRO A 280 -39.92 -9.80 42.73
N GLU A 281 -39.44 -8.69 42.15
CA GLU A 281 -39.08 -7.40 42.75
C GLU A 281 -38.81 -7.32 44.26
N SER A 282 -37.59 -6.92 44.63
CA SER A 282 -37.36 -5.67 45.38
C SER A 282 -35.85 -5.42 45.50
N TRP A 283 -35.34 -4.34 44.91
CA TRP A 283 -34.11 -3.73 45.41
C TRP A 283 -34.27 -2.21 45.44
N VAL A 284 -34.21 -1.73 46.68
CA VAL A 284 -34.20 -0.34 47.14
C VAL A 284 -32.85 0.26 46.77
N TRP A 285 -32.87 1.49 46.25
CA TRP A 285 -31.67 2.31 46.07
C TRP A 285 -31.34 3.04 47.37
N TRP A 286 -30.10 2.89 47.83
CA TRP A 286 -29.34 3.92 48.55
C TRP A 286 -27.98 4.05 47.87
#